data_AF-A0A832MY32-F1
#
_entry.id   AF-A0A832MY32-F1
#
_cell.length_a   1.000
_cell.length_b   1.000
_cell.length_c   1.000
_cell.angle_alpha   90.00
_cell.angle_beta   90.00
_cell.angle_gamma   90.00
#
_symmetry.space_group_name_H-M   'P 1'
#
loop_
_entity.id
_entity.type
_entity.pdbx_description
1 polymer ?
#
loop_
_entity_poly.entity_id
_entity_poly.type
_entity_poly.pdbx_seq_one_letter_code
_entity_poly.pdbx_strand_id
1 'polypeptide(L)'
;MKSATVWGWGEELDLAGENAEKYLNKRWKSTTKECSITLLGRISMEDGDLLFRVTAYISNKPKDTQKLVDDLLSASLVGSKVYFVTIGLYDHVVSDQEMYRNDLQAVEQAYRNRDQTLLQKFKEHPEVKALLKEGKELVIIPTTTVLCEMESKRVEKVIVDANNSDLDEILSAIHLLAKRLIERKVATRVVGYSMKEEEMEIEDMFVEEDEVCLWLGPAT
;
A
#
# COMPACT_ATOMS: atom_id res chain seq x y z
N MET A 1 -11.58 10.61 11.04
CA MET A 1 -10.42 11.16 10.30
C MET A 1 -10.91 12.22 9.33
N LYS A 2 -10.26 13.39 9.25
CA LYS A 2 -10.51 14.36 8.17
C LYS A 2 -9.29 14.35 7.26
N SER A 3 -9.41 13.72 6.08
CA SER A 3 -8.42 13.82 5.01
C SER A 3 -8.84 14.87 3.99
N ALA A 4 -7.88 15.42 3.26
CA ALA A 4 -8.13 16.28 2.11
C ALA A 4 -7.17 15.95 0.98
N THR A 5 -7.69 15.85 -0.24
CA THR A 5 -6.87 15.81 -1.45
C THR A 5 -6.32 17.22 -1.70
N VAL A 6 -4.99 17.31 -1.78
CA VAL A 6 -4.27 18.58 -2.04
C VAL A 6 -3.69 18.63 -3.45
N TRP A 7 -3.69 17.49 -4.15
CA TRP A 7 -3.30 17.38 -5.55
C TRP A 7 -3.94 16.14 -6.19
N GLY A 8 -4.31 16.24 -7.46
CA GLY A 8 -4.85 15.13 -8.24
C GLY A 8 -4.29 15.04 -9.67
N TRP A 9 -4.43 13.85 -10.25
CA TRP A 9 -4.01 13.58 -11.63
C TRP A 9 -4.63 14.58 -12.62
N GLY A 10 -3.78 15.16 -13.47
CA GLY A 10 -4.16 16.19 -14.45
C GLY A 10 -3.86 17.61 -14.00
N GLU A 11 -3.50 17.82 -12.73
CA GLU A 11 -2.98 19.08 -12.23
C GLU A 11 -1.46 19.20 -12.44
N GLU A 12 -0.94 20.43 -12.45
CA GLU A 12 0.51 20.68 -12.52
C GLU A 12 1.20 20.10 -11.28
N LEU A 13 2.29 19.34 -11.46
CA LEU A 13 2.98 18.63 -10.38
C LEU A 13 3.51 19.58 -9.29
N ASP A 14 4.01 20.75 -9.69
CA ASP A 14 4.60 21.74 -8.78
C ASP A 14 3.56 22.30 -7.78
N LEU A 15 2.26 22.20 -8.10
CA LEU A 15 1.19 22.63 -7.21
C LEU A 15 1.00 21.70 -6.01
N ALA A 16 1.47 20.45 -6.07
CA ALA A 16 1.24 19.49 -5.01
C ALA A 16 1.88 19.93 -3.68
N GLY A 17 3.15 20.32 -3.72
CA GLY A 17 3.86 20.79 -2.55
C GLY A 17 3.34 22.13 -2.03
N GLU A 18 3.00 23.06 -2.93
CA GLU A 18 2.42 24.36 -2.57
C GLU A 18 1.06 24.21 -1.89
N ASN A 19 0.17 23.39 -2.45
CA ASN A 19 -1.15 23.14 -1.90
C ASN A 19 -1.07 22.42 -0.55
N ALA A 20 -0.15 21.47 -0.41
CA ALA A 20 0.09 20.78 0.86
C ALA A 20 0.53 21.75 1.96
N GLU A 21 1.52 22.60 1.68
CA GLU A 21 2.00 23.60 2.64
C GLU A 21 0.91 24.61 3.01
N LYS A 22 0.19 25.13 2.02
CA LYS A 22 -0.95 26.04 2.23
C LYS A 22 -2.05 25.39 3.07
N TYR A 23 -2.37 24.13 2.82
CA TYR A 23 -3.37 23.38 3.57
C TYR A 23 -2.95 23.23 5.04
N LEU A 24 -1.72 22.78 5.30
CA LEU A 24 -1.21 22.61 6.66
C LEU A 24 -1.12 23.93 7.41
N ASN A 25 -0.65 25.00 6.77
CA ASN A 25 -0.60 26.32 7.39
C ASN A 25 -1.99 26.81 7.84
N LYS A 26 -3.04 26.48 7.09
CA LYS A 26 -4.42 26.87 7.41
C LYS A 26 -5.11 25.94 8.43
N ARG A 27 -4.79 24.64 8.39
CA ARG A 27 -5.56 23.60 9.10
C ARG A 27 -4.87 23.06 10.34
N TRP A 28 -3.56 23.20 10.45
CA TRP A 28 -2.82 22.81 11.64
C TRP A 28 -3.26 23.64 12.85
N LYS A 29 -3.66 22.96 13.93
CA LYS A 29 -4.09 23.58 15.19
C LYS A 29 -3.20 23.16 16.33
N SER A 30 -3.29 23.83 17.48
CA SER A 30 -2.59 23.42 18.71
C SER A 30 -3.00 22.02 19.18
N THR A 31 -4.20 21.57 18.81
CA THR A 31 -4.71 20.21 19.10
C THR A 31 -4.23 19.17 18.10
N THR A 32 -3.73 19.57 16.92
CA THR A 32 -3.17 18.65 15.93
C THR A 32 -1.84 18.12 16.46
N LYS A 33 -1.72 16.81 16.59
CA LYS A 33 -0.51 16.14 17.07
C LYS A 33 0.32 15.62 15.91
N GLU A 34 -0.35 15.00 14.95
CA GLU A 34 0.29 14.35 13.81
C GLU A 34 -0.48 14.61 12.52
N CYS A 35 0.25 14.55 11.41
CA CYS A 35 -0.25 14.61 10.05
C CYS A 35 0.29 13.42 9.26
N SER A 36 -0.53 12.86 8.37
CA SER A 36 -0.07 12.00 7.30
C SER A 36 -0.09 12.74 5.97
N ILE A 37 0.95 12.56 5.16
CA ILE A 37 0.96 12.89 3.73
C ILE A 37 1.00 11.59 2.97
N THR A 38 -0.04 11.31 2.20
CA THR A 38 -0.22 10.03 1.53
C THR A 38 -0.33 10.24 0.02
N LEU A 39 0.56 9.57 -0.71
CA LEU A 39 0.51 9.44 -2.17
C LEU A 39 -0.15 8.12 -2.51
N LEU A 40 -1.14 8.14 -3.40
CA LEU A 40 -1.71 6.93 -3.99
C LEU A 40 -1.31 6.87 -5.46
N GLY A 41 -0.79 5.74 -5.92
CA GLY A 41 -0.38 5.55 -7.29
C GLY A 41 -0.54 4.13 -7.79
N ARG A 42 -0.09 3.93 -9.03
CA ARG A 42 -0.14 2.69 -9.79
C ARG A 42 1.16 2.46 -10.53
N ILE A 43 1.62 1.22 -10.55
CA ILE A 43 2.64 0.72 -11.47
C ILE A 43 1.92 -0.21 -12.45
N SER A 44 2.07 0.03 -13.75
CA SER A 44 1.51 -0.89 -14.74
C SER A 44 2.50 -2.02 -15.01
N MET A 45 2.01 -3.25 -14.87
CA MET A 45 2.74 -4.49 -15.07
C MET A 45 2.18 -5.20 -16.31
N GLU A 46 2.79 -6.33 -16.69
CA GLU A 46 2.35 -7.12 -17.84
C GLU A 46 0.99 -7.79 -17.55
N ASP A 47 0.82 -8.35 -16.35
CA ASP A 47 -0.35 -9.15 -15.96
C ASP A 47 -1.35 -8.38 -15.09
N GLY A 48 -1.22 -7.06 -15.02
CA GLY A 48 -2.15 -6.23 -14.27
C GLY A 48 -1.57 -4.89 -13.81
N ASP A 49 -2.33 -4.21 -12.96
CA ASP A 49 -1.92 -2.96 -12.36
C ASP A 49 -1.68 -3.15 -10.87
N LEU A 50 -0.48 -2.82 -10.40
CA LEU A 50 -0.14 -2.82 -8.98
C LEU A 50 -0.47 -1.45 -8.39
N LEU A 51 -1.32 -1.43 -7.37
CA LEU A 51 -1.60 -0.22 -6.61
C LEU A 51 -0.59 -0.08 -5.49
N PHE A 52 -0.09 1.14 -5.29
CA PHE A 52 0.82 1.44 -4.18
C PHE A 52 0.45 2.72 -3.48
N ARG A 53 0.88 2.82 -2.23
CA ARG A 53 0.76 4.01 -1.42
C ARG A 53 2.05 4.28 -0.67
N VAL A 54 2.41 5.55 -0.59
CA VAL A 54 3.52 6.02 0.24
C VAL A 54 2.94 7.02 1.23
N THR A 55 3.06 6.72 2.51
CA THR A 55 2.57 7.57 3.61
C THR A 55 3.73 8.04 4.48
N ALA A 56 3.91 9.34 4.61
CA ALA A 56 4.84 9.96 5.55
C ALA A 56 4.08 10.52 6.75
N TYR A 57 4.45 10.12 7.96
CA TYR A 57 3.86 10.61 9.21
C TYR A 57 4.73 11.70 9.85
N ILE A 58 4.14 12.84 10.14
CA ILE A 58 4.83 14.03 10.63
C ILE A 58 4.21 14.44 11.95
N SER A 59 4.97 14.37 13.03
CA SER A 59 4.60 15.00 14.28
C SER A 59 5.16 16.41 14.36
N ASN A 60 4.39 17.30 14.99
CA ASN A 60 4.62 18.75 15.00
C ASN A 60 4.44 19.43 13.63
N LYS A 61 4.27 20.76 13.64
CA LYS A 61 4.05 21.51 12.39
C LYS A 61 5.26 21.32 11.46
N PRO A 62 5.10 20.72 10.27
CA PRO A 62 6.23 20.44 9.39
C PRO A 62 6.93 21.71 8.95
N LYS A 63 8.27 21.67 8.99
CA LYS A 63 9.13 22.59 8.24
C LYS A 63 9.34 21.99 6.85
N ASP A 64 9.32 22.82 5.82
CA ASP A 64 9.57 22.43 4.43
C ASP A 64 8.63 21.34 3.90
N THR A 65 7.32 21.53 4.11
CA THR A 65 6.27 20.60 3.64
C THR A 65 6.31 20.43 2.13
N GLN A 66 6.44 21.54 1.40
CA GLN A 66 6.51 21.54 -0.06
C GLN A 66 7.61 20.59 -0.54
N LYS A 67 8.84 20.80 -0.06
CA LYS A 67 9.97 19.95 -0.40
C LYS A 67 9.72 18.46 -0.07
N LEU A 68 8.99 18.15 1.01
CA LEU A 68 8.72 16.76 1.39
C LEU A 68 7.81 16.09 0.37
N VAL A 69 6.75 16.79 -0.04
CA VAL A 69 5.83 16.33 -1.09
C VAL A 69 6.56 16.16 -2.41
N ASP A 70 7.41 17.11 -2.80
CA ASP A 70 8.19 17.05 -4.04
C ASP A 70 9.14 15.84 -4.04
N ASP A 71 9.81 15.58 -2.92
CA ASP A 71 10.72 14.43 -2.78
C ASP A 71 9.94 13.09 -2.78
N LEU A 72 8.76 13.03 -2.16
CA LEU A 72 7.86 11.87 -2.19
C LEU A 72 7.36 11.59 -3.62
N LEU A 73 6.88 12.62 -4.33
CA LEU A 73 6.42 12.52 -5.71
C LEU A 73 7.54 12.07 -6.63
N SER A 74 8.71 12.69 -6.51
CA SER A 74 9.90 12.34 -7.30
C SER A 74 10.35 10.90 -7.09
N ALA A 75 10.24 10.37 -5.86
CA ALA A 75 10.53 8.97 -5.57
C ALA A 75 9.49 8.03 -6.21
N SER A 76 8.23 8.47 -6.24
CA SER A 76 7.10 7.66 -6.69
C SER A 76 6.99 7.60 -8.22
N LEU A 77 7.15 8.72 -8.94
CA LEU A 77 6.79 8.88 -10.37
C LEU A 77 7.66 8.12 -11.40
N VAL A 78 8.80 7.53 -11.03
CA VAL A 78 9.68 6.90 -12.03
C VAL A 78 9.15 5.51 -12.42
N GLY A 79 8.49 5.43 -13.57
CA GLY A 79 7.84 4.19 -14.05
C GLY A 79 6.47 3.93 -13.40
N SER A 80 5.87 4.94 -12.77
CA SER A 80 4.57 4.82 -12.13
C SER A 80 3.71 6.07 -12.39
N LYS A 81 2.43 5.93 -12.11
CA LYS A 81 1.45 7.02 -12.15
C LYS A 81 0.97 7.32 -10.73
N VAL A 82 1.09 8.55 -10.28
CA VAL A 82 0.48 9.00 -9.01
C VAL A 82 -0.88 9.62 -9.30
N TYR A 83 -1.91 9.19 -8.58
CA TYR A 83 -3.28 9.68 -8.76
C TYR A 83 -3.58 10.87 -7.88
N PHE A 84 -3.25 10.78 -6.58
CA PHE A 84 -3.61 11.82 -5.62
C PHE A 84 -2.54 11.95 -4.54
N VAL A 85 -2.38 13.18 -4.04
CA VAL A 85 -1.73 13.47 -2.77
C VAL A 85 -2.80 13.90 -1.79
N THR A 86 -2.84 13.24 -0.63
CA THR A 86 -3.80 13.53 0.43
C THR A 86 -3.09 13.87 1.73
N ILE A 87 -3.74 14.69 2.55
CA ILE A 87 -3.28 15.05 3.89
C ILE A 87 -4.32 14.63 4.91
N GLY A 88 -3.93 13.78 5.86
CA GLY A 88 -4.70 13.46 7.06
C GLY A 88 -4.20 14.25 8.26
N LEU A 89 -5.12 14.75 9.10
CA LEU A 89 -4.79 15.42 10.36
C LEU A 89 -5.38 14.65 11.55
N TYR A 90 -4.55 14.46 12.57
CA TYR A 90 -4.90 13.69 13.77
C TYR A 90 -4.66 14.52 15.04
N ASP A 91 -5.54 14.35 16.02
CA ASP A 91 -5.43 14.91 17.38
C ASP A 91 -4.72 13.96 18.36
N HIS A 92 -4.28 12.81 17.87
CA HIS A 92 -3.48 11.80 18.55
C HIS A 92 -2.32 11.37 17.62
N VAL A 93 -1.35 10.65 18.18
CA VAL A 93 -0.25 10.04 17.42
C VAL A 93 -0.74 8.68 16.90
N VAL A 94 -0.75 8.52 15.59
CA VAL A 94 -1.18 7.29 14.88
C VAL A 94 0.00 6.47 14.41
N SER A 95 1.12 7.11 14.09
CA SER A 95 2.32 6.42 13.58
C SER A 95 2.84 5.34 14.55
N ASP A 96 2.69 5.53 15.85
CA ASP A 96 3.06 4.54 16.88
C ASP A 96 2.21 3.27 16.85
N GLN A 97 0.99 3.34 16.29
CA GLN A 97 0.08 2.21 16.14
C GLN A 97 0.35 1.42 14.84
N GLU A 98 1.03 2.05 13.88
CA GLU A 98 1.40 1.49 12.58
C GLU A 98 2.80 0.87 12.67
N MET A 99 2.86 -0.39 13.14
CA MET A 99 4.11 -1.14 13.31
C MET A 99 4.14 -2.38 12.42
N TYR A 100 5.13 -2.44 11.53
CA TYR A 100 5.33 -3.51 10.57
C TYR A 100 6.77 -3.99 10.65
N ARG A 101 7.06 -4.85 11.64
CA ARG A 101 8.44 -5.17 12.05
C ARG A 101 8.82 -6.63 11.88
N ASN A 102 8.04 -7.38 11.10
CA ASN A 102 8.45 -8.73 10.72
C ASN A 102 9.59 -8.65 9.71
N ASP A 103 10.45 -9.66 9.69
CA ASP A 103 11.39 -9.80 8.59
C ASP A 103 10.68 -10.29 7.31
N LEU A 104 11.37 -10.18 6.18
CA LEU A 104 10.81 -10.55 4.88
C LEU A 104 10.46 -12.04 4.81
N GLN A 105 11.28 -12.91 5.41
CA GLN A 105 11.07 -14.35 5.40
C GLN A 105 9.77 -14.73 6.14
N ALA A 106 9.46 -14.05 7.24
CA ALA A 106 8.21 -14.24 7.97
C ALA A 106 6.99 -13.81 7.13
N VAL A 107 7.12 -12.75 6.33
CA VAL A 107 6.06 -12.31 5.40
C VAL A 107 5.84 -13.33 4.28
N GLU A 108 6.91 -13.82 3.66
CA GLU A 108 6.83 -14.87 2.63
C GLU A 108 6.19 -16.16 3.19
N GLN A 109 6.53 -16.55 4.42
CA GLN A 109 5.94 -17.70 5.07
C GLN A 109 4.46 -17.48 5.40
N ALA A 110 4.09 -16.28 5.87
CA ALA A 110 2.70 -15.93 6.14
C ALA A 110 1.85 -15.97 4.87
N TYR A 111 2.38 -15.48 3.75
CA TYR A 111 1.73 -15.56 2.43
C TYR A 111 1.44 -17.02 2.03
N ARG A 112 2.46 -17.90 2.07
CA ARG A 112 2.29 -19.33 1.74
C ARG A 112 1.26 -20.03 2.65
N ASN A 113 1.29 -19.72 3.95
CA ASN A 113 0.33 -20.29 4.91
C ASN A 113 -1.10 -19.82 4.62
N ARG A 114 -1.26 -18.54 4.25
CA ARG A 114 -2.56 -17.97 3.89
C ARG A 114 -3.10 -18.63 2.63
N ASP A 115 -2.30 -18.82 1.59
CA ASP A 115 -2.73 -19.48 0.35
C ASP A 115 -3.21 -20.90 0.61
N GLN A 116 -2.47 -21.68 1.42
CA GLN A 116 -2.91 -23.02 1.82
C GLN A 116 -4.25 -22.97 2.57
N THR A 117 -4.44 -21.99 3.45
CA THR A 117 -5.67 -21.83 4.23
C THR A 117 -6.85 -21.47 3.32
N LEU A 118 -6.67 -20.52 2.39
CA LEU A 118 -7.69 -20.11 1.44
C LEU A 118 -8.08 -21.27 0.51
N LEU A 119 -7.10 -22.04 0.05
CA LEU A 119 -7.34 -23.21 -0.78
C LEU A 119 -8.18 -24.27 -0.04
N GLN A 120 -7.93 -24.52 1.24
CA GLN A 120 -8.78 -25.41 2.04
C GLN A 120 -10.19 -24.84 2.29
N LYS A 121 -10.29 -23.53 2.57
CA LYS A 121 -11.57 -22.84 2.77
C LYS A 121 -12.47 -22.98 1.55
N PHE A 122 -11.95 -22.65 0.36
CA PHE A 122 -12.75 -22.57 -0.86
C PHE A 122 -12.97 -23.90 -1.58
N LYS A 123 -12.18 -24.94 -1.28
CA LYS A 123 -12.47 -26.32 -1.72
C LYS A 123 -13.85 -26.82 -1.30
N GLU A 124 -14.33 -26.38 -0.14
CA GLU A 124 -15.63 -26.77 0.39
C GLU A 124 -16.78 -25.86 -0.08
N HIS A 125 -16.48 -24.80 -0.84
CA HIS A 125 -17.51 -23.94 -1.42
C HIS A 125 -18.40 -24.76 -2.38
N PRO A 126 -19.75 -24.69 -2.30
CA PRO A 126 -20.63 -25.60 -3.03
C PRO A 126 -20.38 -25.65 -4.55
N GLU A 127 -20.18 -24.48 -5.17
CA GLU A 127 -19.95 -24.35 -6.61
C GLU A 127 -18.57 -24.88 -7.03
N VAL A 128 -17.53 -24.54 -6.26
CA VAL A 128 -16.17 -25.02 -6.47
C VAL A 128 -16.13 -26.54 -6.33
N LYS A 129 -16.72 -27.05 -5.24
CA LYS A 129 -16.78 -28.49 -4.95
C LYS A 129 -17.48 -29.30 -6.04
N ALA A 130 -18.43 -28.70 -6.77
CA ALA A 130 -19.04 -29.34 -7.93
C ALA A 130 -18.04 -29.48 -9.08
N LEU A 131 -17.34 -28.39 -9.42
CA LEU A 131 -16.32 -28.35 -10.49
C LEU A 131 -15.13 -29.28 -10.18
N LEU A 132 -14.69 -29.36 -8.92
CA LEU A 132 -13.62 -30.28 -8.52
C LEU A 132 -14.00 -31.75 -8.69
N LYS A 133 -15.29 -32.12 -8.56
CA LYS A 133 -15.76 -33.48 -8.85
C LYS A 133 -15.74 -33.83 -10.33
N GLU A 134 -15.77 -32.82 -11.19
CA GLU A 134 -15.61 -32.97 -12.64
C GLU A 134 -14.13 -33.11 -13.06
N GLY A 135 -13.21 -33.13 -12.08
CA GLY A 135 -11.78 -33.32 -12.30
C GLY A 135 -10.99 -32.02 -12.48
N LYS A 136 -11.60 -30.86 -12.21
CA LYS A 136 -10.91 -29.56 -12.27
C LYS A 136 -9.96 -29.36 -11.10
N GLU A 137 -8.88 -28.62 -11.33
CA GLU A 137 -7.95 -28.14 -10.31
C GLU A 137 -8.40 -26.78 -9.76
N LEU A 138 -8.22 -26.55 -8.46
CA LEU A 138 -8.53 -25.26 -7.85
C LEU A 138 -7.28 -24.37 -7.85
N VAL A 139 -7.40 -23.20 -8.48
CA VAL A 139 -6.42 -22.12 -8.40
C VAL A 139 -7.04 -20.95 -7.63
N ILE A 140 -6.29 -20.41 -6.67
CA ILE A 140 -6.70 -19.23 -5.90
C ILE A 140 -5.77 -18.07 -6.24
N ILE A 141 -6.35 -16.90 -6.45
CA ILE A 141 -5.65 -15.68 -6.84
C ILE A 141 -6.03 -14.60 -5.82
N PRO A 142 -5.37 -14.56 -4.65
CA PRO A 142 -5.72 -13.62 -3.59
C PRO A 142 -5.07 -12.26 -3.78
N THR A 143 -5.90 -11.23 -3.75
CA THR A 143 -5.42 -9.85 -3.59
C THR A 143 -4.63 -9.73 -2.28
N THR A 144 -3.40 -9.25 -2.36
CA THR A 144 -2.43 -9.26 -1.26
C THR A 144 -1.92 -7.86 -1.03
N THR A 145 -1.98 -7.39 0.21
CA THR A 145 -1.34 -6.13 0.60
C THR A 145 -0.12 -6.42 1.46
N VAL A 146 1.04 -5.94 1.05
CA VAL A 146 2.26 -5.92 1.89
C VAL A 146 2.57 -4.48 2.27
N LEU A 147 2.93 -4.28 3.53
CA LEU A 147 3.35 -3.02 4.11
C LEU A 147 4.83 -3.10 4.48
N CYS A 148 5.54 -2.01 4.27
CA CYS A 148 6.95 -1.82 4.57
C CYS A 148 7.11 -0.57 5.44
N GLU A 149 7.57 -0.77 6.68
CA GLU A 149 7.89 0.32 7.60
C GLU A 149 9.32 0.79 7.35
N MET A 150 9.51 2.11 7.24
CA MET A 150 10.80 2.74 7.03
C MET A 150 11.07 3.81 8.07
N GLU A 151 12.31 3.84 8.58
CA GLU A 151 12.79 4.84 9.51
C GLU A 151 13.17 6.12 8.76
N SER A 152 12.86 7.28 9.32
CA SER A 152 13.25 8.58 8.76
C SER A 152 13.87 9.48 9.83
N LYS A 153 14.75 10.39 9.38
CA LYS A 153 15.27 11.50 10.18
C LYS A 153 14.51 12.82 9.95
N ARG A 154 13.63 12.84 8.94
CA ARG A 154 12.89 14.03 8.50
C ARG A 154 11.45 14.03 9.00
N VAL A 155 10.88 12.85 9.13
CA VAL A 155 9.50 12.58 9.55
C VAL A 155 9.52 11.44 10.58
N GLU A 156 8.43 11.18 11.28
CA GLU A 156 8.37 10.15 12.32
C GLU A 156 8.60 8.75 11.73
N LYS A 157 7.92 8.46 10.61
CA LYS A 157 8.16 7.26 9.80
C LYS A 157 7.56 7.40 8.41
N VAL A 158 7.97 6.49 7.53
CA VAL A 158 7.38 6.32 6.20
C VAL A 158 6.87 4.90 6.08
N ILE A 159 5.64 4.74 5.60
CA ILE A 159 5.06 3.46 5.25
C ILE A 159 4.92 3.40 3.73
N VAL A 160 5.39 2.30 3.13
CA VAL A 160 5.10 1.96 1.74
C VAL A 160 4.21 0.73 1.78
N ASP A 161 3.03 0.80 1.18
CA ASP A 161 2.18 -0.37 0.96
C ASP A 161 1.92 -0.57 -0.52
N ALA A 162 1.83 -1.83 -0.92
CA ALA A 162 1.53 -2.22 -2.28
C ALA A 162 0.58 -3.42 -2.29
N ASN A 163 -0.30 -3.43 -3.29
CA ASN A 163 -1.36 -4.39 -3.44
C ASN A 163 -1.41 -4.97 -4.85
N ASN A 164 -1.35 -6.30 -4.94
CA ASN A 164 -1.52 -7.10 -6.17
C ASN A 164 -1.85 -8.57 -5.81
N SER A 165 -2.05 -9.44 -6.79
CA SER A 165 -2.18 -10.89 -6.61
C SER A 165 -0.83 -11.62 -6.46
N ASP A 166 0.23 -11.08 -7.09
CA ASP A 166 1.58 -11.64 -7.07
C ASP A 166 2.47 -11.01 -5.99
N LEU A 167 3.01 -11.83 -5.08
CA LEU A 167 3.88 -11.38 -4.00
C LEU A 167 5.22 -10.84 -4.50
N ASP A 168 5.83 -11.46 -5.51
CA ASP A 168 7.15 -11.06 -6.01
C ASP A 168 7.06 -9.69 -6.71
N GLU A 169 5.97 -9.42 -7.41
CA GLU A 169 5.68 -8.09 -7.96
C GLU A 169 5.51 -7.03 -6.87
N ILE A 170 4.75 -7.36 -5.82
CA ILE A 170 4.55 -6.49 -4.66
C ILE A 170 5.88 -6.14 -4.01
N LEU A 171 6.71 -7.15 -3.71
CA LEU A 171 8.00 -6.97 -3.07
C LEU A 171 8.97 -6.18 -3.96
N SER A 172 8.95 -6.43 -5.27
CA SER A 172 9.75 -5.68 -6.24
C SER A 172 9.38 -4.20 -6.27
N ALA A 173 8.08 -3.88 -6.28
CA ALA A 173 7.58 -2.51 -6.21
C ALA A 173 7.97 -1.81 -4.90
N ILE A 174 7.79 -2.50 -3.76
CA ILE A 174 8.17 -1.98 -2.43
C ILE A 174 9.67 -1.71 -2.37
N HIS A 175 10.51 -2.64 -2.81
CA HIS A 175 11.96 -2.47 -2.79
C HIS A 175 12.42 -1.31 -3.68
N LEU A 176 11.81 -1.15 -4.86
CA LEU A 176 12.09 -0.03 -5.75
C LEU A 176 11.75 1.31 -5.09
N LEU A 177 10.55 1.44 -4.52
CA LEU A 177 10.10 2.65 -3.83
C LEU A 177 10.98 2.94 -2.60
N ALA A 178 11.25 1.94 -1.77
CA ALA A 178 12.09 2.06 -0.59
C ALA A 178 13.49 2.57 -0.94
N LYS A 179 14.14 1.98 -1.96
CA LYS A 179 15.45 2.44 -2.44
C LYS A 179 15.43 3.92 -2.82
N ARG A 180 14.42 4.36 -3.57
CA ARG A 180 14.31 5.76 -4.03
C ARG A 180 14.02 6.73 -2.89
N LEU A 181 13.18 6.34 -1.93
CA LEU A 181 12.91 7.14 -0.74
C LEU A 181 14.18 7.33 0.10
N ILE A 182 15.06 6.33 0.16
CA ILE A 182 16.38 6.43 0.80
C ILE A 182 17.31 7.35 0.00
N GLU A 183 17.41 7.18 -1.32
CA GLU A 183 18.23 8.05 -2.20
C GLU A 183 17.83 9.53 -2.10
N ARG A 184 16.53 9.80 -1.96
CA ARG A 184 15.97 11.14 -1.76
C ARG A 184 16.04 11.64 -0.32
N LYS A 185 16.57 10.84 0.61
CA LYS A 185 16.68 11.14 2.05
C LYS A 185 15.33 11.40 2.73
N VAL A 186 14.24 10.88 2.16
CA VAL A 186 12.92 10.86 2.78
C VAL A 186 12.86 9.80 3.86
N ALA A 187 13.50 8.65 3.59
CA ALA A 187 13.75 7.58 4.55
C ALA A 187 15.25 7.32 4.69
N THR A 188 15.62 6.50 5.68
CA THR A 188 17.01 6.13 5.96
C THR A 188 17.27 4.63 5.78
N ARG A 189 16.32 3.79 6.18
CA ARG A 189 16.37 2.34 6.00
C ARG A 189 14.98 1.71 6.16
N VAL A 190 14.84 0.49 5.68
CA VAL A 190 13.71 -0.38 6.00
C VAL A 190 13.86 -0.88 7.44
N VAL A 191 12.75 -0.89 8.17
CA VAL A 191 12.63 -1.39 9.56
C VAL A 191 12.06 -2.80 9.55
N GLY A 192 11.06 -3.06 8.71
CA GLY A 192 10.45 -4.37 8.55
C GLY A 192 9.24 -4.32 7.65
N TYR A 193 8.52 -5.44 7.63
CA TYR A 193 7.39 -5.68 6.76
C TYR A 193 6.20 -6.27 7.54
N SER A 194 5.04 -6.28 6.90
CA SER A 194 3.90 -7.09 7.29
C SER A 194 3.03 -7.38 6.08
N MET A 195 2.39 -8.54 6.05
CA MET A 195 1.25 -8.78 5.17
C MET A 195 -0.01 -8.38 5.91
N LYS A 196 -0.97 -7.74 5.22
CA LYS A 196 -2.28 -7.45 5.80
C LYS A 196 -3.10 -8.74 5.83
N GLU A 197 -3.61 -9.09 7.01
CA GLU A 197 -4.58 -10.17 7.16
C GLU A 197 -5.98 -9.61 6.90
N GLU A 198 -6.64 -10.14 5.88
CA GLU A 198 -7.99 -9.74 5.50
C GLU A 198 -8.82 -11.01 5.32
N GLU A 199 -10.08 -10.94 5.74
CA GLU A 199 -11.04 -11.97 5.38
C GLU A 199 -11.31 -11.87 3.88
N MET A 200 -11.15 -12.99 3.18
CA MET A 200 -11.30 -13.05 1.72
C MET A 200 -12.65 -13.63 1.32
N GLU A 201 -13.26 -13.00 0.32
CA GLU A 201 -14.45 -13.46 -0.41
C GLU A 201 -14.14 -13.65 -1.90
N ILE A 202 -15.00 -14.41 -2.58
CA ILE A 202 -14.90 -14.61 -4.04
C ILE A 202 -15.40 -13.33 -4.70
N GLU A 203 -14.50 -12.60 -5.37
CA GLU A 203 -14.86 -11.47 -6.22
C GLU A 203 -15.27 -11.96 -7.61
N ASP A 204 -14.54 -12.93 -8.14
CA ASP A 204 -14.83 -13.55 -9.43
C ASP A 204 -14.44 -15.04 -9.43
N MET A 205 -15.15 -15.82 -10.24
CA MET A 205 -14.91 -17.23 -10.46
C MET A 205 -15.06 -17.54 -11.95
N PHE A 206 -14.01 -18.09 -12.53
CA PHE A 206 -14.02 -18.53 -13.91
C PHE A 206 -13.34 -19.89 -14.06
N VAL A 207 -13.60 -20.54 -15.19
CA VAL A 207 -13.08 -21.88 -15.49
C VAL A 207 -12.24 -21.77 -16.76
N GLU A 208 -10.96 -22.13 -16.67
CA GLU A 208 -10.03 -22.16 -17.79
C GLU A 208 -9.56 -23.59 -18.00
N GLU A 209 -9.88 -24.16 -19.16
CA GLU A 209 -9.52 -25.54 -19.51
C GLU A 209 -9.82 -26.52 -18.35
N ASP A 210 -8.81 -26.90 -17.57
CA ASP A 210 -8.87 -27.84 -16.46
C ASP A 210 -8.80 -27.20 -15.06
N GLU A 211 -8.83 -25.88 -14.97
CA GLU A 211 -8.74 -25.11 -13.73
C GLU A 211 -10.04 -24.35 -13.43
N VAL A 212 -10.41 -24.30 -12.15
CA VAL A 212 -11.34 -23.32 -11.61
C VAL A 212 -10.53 -22.27 -10.86
N CYS A 213 -10.55 -21.05 -11.36
CA CYS A 213 -9.78 -19.93 -10.84
C CYS A 213 -10.69 -19.03 -10.01
N LEU A 214 -10.27 -18.75 -8.77
CA LEU A 214 -10.98 -17.85 -7.86
C LEU A 214 -10.15 -16.60 -7.65
N TRP A 215 -10.67 -15.46 -8.14
CA TRP A 215 -10.17 -14.15 -7.73
C TRP A 215 -10.77 -13.78 -6.39
N LEU A 216 -9.89 -13.56 -5.43
CA LEU A 216 -10.29 -13.26 -4.05
C LEU A 216 -9.92 -11.83 -3.67
N GLY A 217 -10.86 -11.15 -3.04
CA GLY A 217 -10.68 -9.81 -2.52
C GLY A 217 -11.14 -9.67 -1.06
N PRO A 218 -10.82 -8.53 -0.43
CA PRO A 218 -11.22 -8.26 0.95
C PRO A 218 -12.74 -8.21 1.07
N ALA A 219 -13.29 -8.88 2.08
CA ALA A 219 -14.72 -8.84 2.38
C ALA A 219 -15.20 -7.41 2.67
N THR A 220 -16.33 -7.02 2.07
CA THR A 220 -16.92 -5.68 2.19
C THR A 220 -17.84 -5.47 3.39
#